data_AF-A0A352IUG7-F1
#
_entry.id   AF-A0A352IUG7-F1
#
_cell.length_a   1.000
_cell.length_b   1.000
_cell.length_c   1.000
_cell.angle_alpha   90.00
_cell.angle_beta   90.00
_cell.angle_gamma   90.00
#
_symmetry.space_group_name_H-M   'P 1'
#
loop_
_entity.id
_entity.type
_entity.pdbx_description
1 polymer ?
#
loop_
_entity_poly.entity_id
_entity_poly.type
_entity_poly.pdbx_seq_one_letter_code
_entity_poly.pdbx_strand_id
1 'polypeptide(L)'
;MTMADFDWKARFGPIIDELEKDGLEHWATQLQQQLTHRFEDRPHGDLDRWQAALDQLPGLTQIDAQLDQSAVTLTSRQPLTVAQREQLELGLRGLMPWRKGPFDFFGTYIDTEWHSDWKWDRVS
;
A
#
# COMPACT_ATOMS: atom_id res chain seq x y z
N MET A 1 -7.76 -3.58 22.68
CA MET A 1 -6.53 -3.59 21.88
C MET A 1 -6.41 -2.21 21.28
N THR A 2 -5.34 -1.52 21.64
CA THR A 2 -5.13 -0.08 21.51
C THR A 2 -4.57 0.27 20.15
N MET A 3 -4.86 1.49 19.66
CA MET A 3 -4.25 2.17 18.50
C MET A 3 -2.74 2.42 18.69
N ALA A 4 -2.00 1.39 19.02
CA ALA A 4 -0.57 1.43 19.24
C ALA A 4 0.07 0.69 18.06
N ASP A 5 0.64 1.47 17.12
CA ASP A 5 1.91 1.19 16.44
C ASP A 5 1.97 1.68 14.98
N PHE A 6 0.90 2.27 14.43
CA PHE A 6 1.04 3.03 13.18
C PHE A 6 1.60 4.43 13.45
N ASP A 7 2.93 4.53 13.49
CA ASP A 7 3.64 5.81 13.57
C ASP A 7 3.53 6.58 12.24
N TRP A 8 2.40 7.24 12.04
CA TRP A 8 2.15 8.02 10.83
C TRP A 8 3.17 9.14 10.64
N LYS A 9 3.74 9.68 11.73
CA LYS A 9 4.75 10.75 11.68
C LYS A 9 6.04 10.23 11.08
N ALA A 10 6.52 9.06 11.50
CA ALA A 10 7.67 8.43 10.87
C ALA A 10 7.40 8.04 9.40
N ARG A 11 6.17 7.63 9.06
CA ARG A 11 5.81 7.22 7.70
C ARG A 11 5.67 8.38 6.71
N PHE A 12 5.05 9.49 7.13
CA PHE A 12 4.76 10.64 6.27
C PHE A 12 5.66 11.85 6.51
N GLY A 13 6.49 11.86 7.56
CA GLY A 13 7.49 12.90 7.80
C GLY A 13 8.38 13.20 6.60
N PRO A 14 8.94 12.18 5.89
CA PRO A 14 9.81 12.44 4.75
C PRO A 14 9.16 13.26 3.62
N ILE A 15 7.89 13.01 3.30
CA ILE A 15 7.18 13.78 2.26
C ILE A 15 6.82 15.19 2.75
N ILE A 16 6.54 15.37 4.04
CA ILE A 16 6.33 16.70 4.63
C ILE A 16 7.62 17.52 4.52
N ASP A 17 8.76 16.93 4.92
CA ASP A 17 10.08 17.58 4.83
C ASP A 17 10.47 17.90 3.37
N GLU A 18 10.11 17.04 2.42
CA GLU A 18 10.36 17.25 0.98
C GLU A 18 9.53 18.43 0.44
N LEU A 19 8.24 18.49 0.78
CA LEU A 19 7.38 19.62 0.41
C LEU A 19 7.91 20.94 0.96
N GLU A 20 8.40 20.98 2.20
CA GLU A 20 9.02 22.19 2.76
C GLU A 20 10.28 22.61 2.01
N LYS A 21 11.16 21.66 1.68
CA LYS A 21 12.39 21.93 0.92
C LYS A 21 12.11 22.46 -0.48
N ASP A 22 11.02 22.03 -1.09
CA ASP A 22 10.59 22.45 -2.42
C ASP A 22 9.82 23.79 -2.41
N GLY A 23 9.69 24.46 -1.26
CA GLY A 23 8.97 25.73 -1.13
C GLY A 23 7.46 25.58 -1.21
N LEU A 24 6.95 24.41 -0.82
CA LEU A 24 5.52 24.08 -0.75
C LEU A 24 5.06 24.02 0.72
N GLU A 25 5.50 24.97 1.56
CA GLU A 25 5.27 24.96 3.01
C GLU A 25 3.77 25.02 3.36
N HIS A 26 2.98 25.70 2.53
CA HIS A 26 1.52 25.72 2.69
C HIS A 26 0.94 24.30 2.60
N TRP A 27 1.40 23.51 1.63
CA TRP A 27 0.96 22.13 1.45
C TRP A 27 1.47 21.21 2.56
N ALA A 28 2.74 21.36 2.96
CA ALA A 28 3.31 20.62 4.09
C ALA A 28 2.48 20.82 5.37
N THR A 29 2.15 22.08 5.69
CA THR A 29 1.32 22.44 6.84
C THR A 29 -0.09 21.82 6.75
N GLN A 30 -0.73 21.94 5.58
CA GLN A 30 -2.06 21.38 5.36
C GLN A 30 -2.07 19.85 5.49
N LEU A 31 -1.08 19.18 4.90
CA LEU A 31 -0.93 17.73 4.95
C LEU A 31 -0.74 17.26 6.40
N GLN A 32 0.13 17.91 7.16
CA GLN A 32 0.36 17.59 8.57
C GLN A 32 -0.93 17.70 9.39
N GLN A 33 -1.70 18.78 9.21
CA GLN A 33 -2.98 18.97 9.89
C GLN A 33 -4.00 17.88 9.53
N GLN A 34 -4.10 17.52 8.25
CA GLN A 34 -5.02 16.48 7.78
C GLN A 34 -4.63 15.09 8.29
N LEU A 35 -3.34 14.77 8.36
CA LEU A 35 -2.84 13.50 8.89
C LEU A 35 -3.08 13.40 10.40
N THR A 36 -2.79 14.45 11.17
CA THR A 36 -3.14 14.53 12.60
C THR A 36 -4.63 14.29 12.80
N HIS A 37 -5.48 14.98 12.02
CA HIS A 37 -6.92 14.78 12.13
C HIS A 37 -7.34 13.34 11.81
N ARG A 38 -6.73 12.71 10.81
CA ARG A 38 -7.12 11.38 10.36
C ARG A 38 -6.61 10.26 11.26
N PHE A 39 -5.42 10.39 11.84
CA PHE A 39 -4.78 9.32 12.59
C PHE A 39 -4.85 9.51 14.11
N GLU A 40 -5.01 10.75 14.60
CA GLU A 40 -5.10 11.04 16.04
C GLU A 40 -6.54 11.41 16.45
N ASP A 41 -7.18 12.38 15.78
CA ASP A 41 -8.51 12.85 16.19
C ASP A 41 -9.66 11.92 15.77
N ARG A 42 -9.59 11.40 14.54
CA ARG A 42 -10.65 10.59 13.89
C ARG A 42 -10.09 9.37 13.15
N PRO A 43 -9.43 8.46 13.89
CA PRO A 43 -8.91 7.21 13.35
C PRO A 43 -10.02 6.39 12.70
N HIS A 44 -9.69 5.74 11.59
CA HIS A 44 -10.64 4.86 10.92
C HIS A 44 -10.85 3.57 11.73
N GLY A 45 -12.09 3.10 11.85
CA GLY A 45 -12.40 1.91 12.65
C GLY A 45 -11.75 0.61 12.14
N ASP A 46 -11.45 0.54 10.84
CA ASP A 46 -10.74 -0.61 10.25
C ASP A 46 -9.21 -0.47 10.25
N LEU A 47 -8.64 0.62 10.79
CA LEU A 47 -7.20 0.86 10.67
C LEU A 47 -6.38 -0.30 11.26
N ASP A 48 -6.75 -0.79 12.45
CA ASP A 48 -6.10 -1.92 13.10
C ASP A 48 -6.23 -3.21 12.28
N ARG A 49 -7.39 -3.42 11.64
CA ARG A 49 -7.64 -4.59 10.76
C ARG A 49 -6.73 -4.55 9.54
N TRP A 50 -6.59 -3.39 8.91
CA TRP A 50 -5.72 -3.23 7.75
C TRP A 50 -4.24 -3.31 8.12
N GLN A 51 -3.85 -2.75 9.27
CA GLN A 51 -2.47 -2.85 9.75
C GLN A 51 -2.10 -4.31 10.02
N ALA A 52 -2.96 -5.07 10.70
CA ALA A 52 -2.74 -6.50 10.92
C ALA A 52 -2.64 -7.30 9.59
N ALA A 53 -3.43 -6.93 8.58
CA ALA A 53 -3.34 -7.54 7.26
C ALA A 53 -2.02 -7.20 6.54
N LEU A 54 -1.50 -5.98 6.70
CA LEU A 54 -0.19 -5.58 6.19
C LEU A 54 0.94 -6.33 6.90
N ASP A 55 0.89 -6.42 8.23
CA ASP A 55 1.89 -7.11 9.04
C ASP A 55 1.93 -8.62 8.77
N GLN A 56 0.83 -9.18 8.26
CA GLN A 56 0.73 -10.56 7.84
C GLN A 56 1.47 -10.86 6.53
N LEU A 57 1.76 -9.84 5.70
CA LEU A 57 2.45 -10.03 4.44
C LEU A 57 3.90 -10.50 4.68
N PRO A 58 4.41 -11.46 3.88
CA PRO A 58 5.75 -11.97 4.07
C PRO A 58 6.80 -10.92 3.73
N GLY A 59 7.89 -10.87 4.51
CA GLY A 59 9.11 -10.19 4.12
C GLY A 59 9.78 -10.93 2.96
N LEU A 60 9.78 -10.31 1.78
CA LEU A 60 10.38 -10.87 0.55
C LEU A 60 11.58 -10.04 0.11
N THR A 61 12.53 -10.68 -0.58
CA THR A 61 13.75 -10.03 -1.09
C THR A 61 13.97 -10.39 -2.56
N GLN A 62 14.93 -9.72 -3.21
CA GLN A 62 15.25 -9.93 -4.63
C GLN A 62 14.00 -9.75 -5.52
N ILE A 63 13.27 -8.66 -5.26
CA ILE A 63 12.01 -8.34 -5.91
C ILE A 63 12.30 -7.55 -7.19
N ASP A 64 11.72 -8.00 -8.29
CA ASP A 64 11.67 -7.25 -9.54
C ASP A 64 10.24 -6.69 -9.70
N ALA A 65 10.14 -5.43 -10.13
CA ALA A 65 8.87 -4.76 -10.37
C ALA A 65 8.72 -4.43 -11.86
N GLN A 66 7.63 -4.89 -12.47
CA GLN A 66 7.20 -4.50 -13.81
C GLN A 66 6.01 -3.55 -13.70
N LEU A 67 6.23 -2.30 -14.10
CA LEU A 67 5.28 -1.19 -13.97
C LEU A 67 4.84 -0.62 -15.33
N ASP A 68 5.40 -1.15 -16.42
CA ASP A 68 5.24 -0.73 -17.81
C ASP A 68 4.36 -1.69 -18.62
N GLN A 69 3.51 -2.44 -17.93
CA GLN A 69 2.57 -3.40 -18.49
C GLN A 69 1.21 -3.31 -17.79
N SER A 70 0.18 -3.96 -18.33
CA SER A 70 -1.21 -3.84 -17.87
C SER A 70 -1.39 -4.08 -16.37
N ALA A 71 -0.87 -5.20 -15.85
CA ALA A 71 -0.89 -5.47 -14.41
C ALA A 71 0.38 -4.95 -13.75
N VAL A 72 0.25 -4.18 -12.67
CA VAL A 72 1.38 -3.87 -11.80
C VAL A 72 1.86 -5.19 -11.19
N THR A 73 3.06 -5.62 -11.58
CA THR A 73 3.55 -6.96 -11.31
C THR A 73 4.80 -6.91 -10.44
N LEU A 74 4.80 -7.70 -9.38
CA LEU A 74 5.97 -7.95 -8.54
C LEU A 74 6.33 -9.42 -8.63
N THR A 75 7.60 -9.72 -8.90
CA THR A 75 8.13 -11.09 -8.92
C THR A 75 9.31 -11.20 -7.97
N SER A 76 9.62 -12.40 -7.49
CA SER A 76 10.85 -12.65 -6.74
C SER A 76 11.71 -13.63 -7.51
N ARG A 77 13.01 -13.34 -7.58
CA ARG A 77 14.00 -14.28 -8.16
C ARG A 77 14.17 -15.54 -7.33
N GLN A 78 13.68 -15.54 -6.09
CA GLN A 78 13.63 -16.71 -5.23
C GLN A 78 12.19 -17.24 -5.18
N PRO A 79 11.98 -18.56 -5.31
CA PRO A 79 10.66 -19.12 -5.18
C PRO A 79 10.16 -18.92 -3.75
N LEU A 80 8.92 -18.44 -3.61
CA LEU A 80 8.27 -18.36 -2.31
C LEU A 80 8.12 -19.77 -1.72
N THR A 81 8.27 -19.89 -0.41
CA THR A 81 7.86 -21.09 0.32
C THR A 81 6.33 -21.22 0.33
N VAL A 82 5.82 -22.40 0.70
CA VAL A 82 4.37 -22.61 0.87
C VAL A 82 3.82 -21.62 1.93
N ALA A 83 4.51 -21.50 3.07
CA ALA A 83 4.11 -20.59 4.14
C ALA A 83 4.08 -19.12 3.67
N GLN A 84 5.08 -18.67 2.90
CA GLN A 84 5.08 -17.29 2.37
C GLN A 84 3.93 -17.05 1.40
N ARG A 85 3.58 -18.03 0.55
CA ARG A 85 2.41 -17.91 -0.34
C ARG A 85 1.11 -17.79 0.45
N GLU A 86 0.94 -18.62 1.48
CA GLU A 86 -0.25 -18.57 2.35
C GLU A 86 -0.35 -17.24 3.11
N GLN A 87 0.77 -16.75 3.66
CA GLN A 87 0.84 -15.44 4.31
C GLN A 87 0.50 -14.30 3.34
N LEU A 88 1.03 -14.36 2.12
CA LEU A 88 0.74 -13.39 1.07
C LEU A 88 -0.75 -13.37 0.74
N GLU A 89 -1.35 -14.54 0.44
CA GLU A 89 -2.78 -14.60 0.11
C GLU A 89 -3.64 -14.09 1.27
N LEU A 90 -3.36 -14.51 2.51
CA LEU A 90 -4.11 -14.11 3.69
C LEU A 90 -4.04 -12.59 3.92
N GLY A 91 -2.84 -12.01 3.85
CA GLY A 91 -2.64 -10.57 4.00
C GLY A 91 -3.37 -9.78 2.91
N LEU A 92 -3.23 -10.20 1.63
CA LEU A 92 -3.91 -9.54 0.51
C LEU A 92 -5.44 -9.62 0.64
N ARG A 93 -6.00 -10.75 1.09
CA ARG A 93 -7.44 -10.86 1.37
C ARG A 93 -7.89 -9.96 2.52
N GLY A 94 -7.06 -9.78 3.54
CA GLY A 94 -7.33 -8.86 4.65
C GLY A 94 -7.46 -7.39 4.22
N LEU A 95 -6.88 -7.03 3.07
CA LEU A 95 -6.95 -5.70 2.46
C LEU A 95 -8.12 -5.50 1.49
N MET A 96 -8.97 -6.52 1.29
CA MET A 96 -10.21 -6.35 0.52
C MET A 96 -11.13 -5.27 1.13
N PRO A 97 -11.89 -4.55 0.29
CA PRO A 97 -12.09 -4.79 -1.16
C PRO A 97 -11.02 -4.15 -2.05
N TRP A 98 -10.49 -4.93 -3.01
CA TRP A 98 -9.62 -4.44 -4.08
C TRP A 98 -10.45 -3.97 -5.27
N ARG A 99 -10.64 -2.66 -5.40
CA ARG A 99 -11.49 -2.10 -6.45
C ARG A 99 -10.76 -1.73 -7.73
N LYS A 100 -9.51 -1.29 -7.66
CA LYS A 100 -8.72 -0.84 -8.83
C LYS A 100 -7.51 -1.73 -9.01
N GLY A 101 -7.19 -2.11 -10.23
CA GLY A 101 -6.07 -2.98 -10.60
C GLY A 101 -6.06 -3.24 -12.12
N PRO A 102 -5.55 -4.38 -12.59
CA PRO A 102 -5.14 -5.56 -11.82
C PRO A 102 -3.74 -5.43 -11.19
N PHE A 103 -3.47 -6.33 -10.23
CA PHE A 103 -2.13 -6.54 -9.67
C PHE A 103 -1.74 -8.01 -9.81
N ASP A 104 -0.46 -8.29 -10.00
CA ASP A 104 0.10 -9.64 -9.88
C ASP A 104 1.26 -9.59 -8.87
N PHE A 105 1.02 -10.14 -7.68
CA PHE A 105 2.05 -10.18 -6.64
C PHE A 105 2.52 -11.62 -6.46
N PHE A 106 3.74 -11.88 -6.95
CA PHE A 106 4.44 -13.15 -6.78
C PHE A 106 3.64 -14.35 -7.32
N GLY A 107 2.89 -14.16 -8.41
CA GLY A 107 2.00 -15.14 -9.02
C GLY A 107 0.59 -15.17 -8.43
N THR A 108 0.31 -14.33 -7.42
CA THR A 108 -1.05 -14.11 -6.90
C THR A 108 -1.70 -12.99 -7.69
N TYR A 109 -2.53 -13.36 -8.67
CA TYR A 109 -3.29 -12.39 -9.47
C TYR A 109 -4.48 -11.84 -8.68
N ILE A 110 -4.51 -10.53 -8.49
CA ILE A 110 -5.62 -9.82 -7.86
C ILE A 110 -6.52 -9.27 -8.97
N ASP A 111 -7.57 -10.03 -9.28
CA ASP A 111 -8.63 -9.61 -10.17
C ASP A 111 -9.55 -8.62 -9.44
N THR A 112 -9.42 -7.33 -9.80
CA THR A 112 -10.11 -6.24 -9.12
C THR A 112 -11.40 -5.85 -9.83
N GLU A 113 -12.32 -5.21 -9.11
CA GLU A 113 -13.61 -4.75 -9.67
C GLU A 113 -13.47 -3.92 -10.97
N TRP A 114 -12.42 -3.10 -11.07
CA TRP A 114 -12.16 -2.24 -12.22
C TRP A 114 -10.86 -2.62 -12.92
N HIS A 115 -10.97 -3.00 -14.19
CA HIS A 115 -9.87 -3.05 -15.17
C HIS A 115 -9.34 -1.63 -15.44
N SER A 116 -8.50 -1.16 -14.52
CA SER A 116 -7.93 0.19 -14.56
C SER A 116 -6.84 0.28 -15.62
N ASP A 117 -6.21 -0.84 -15.97
CA ASP A 117 -5.32 -1.03 -17.11
C ASP A 117 -6.00 -0.62 -18.43
N TRP A 118 -7.23 -1.07 -18.70
CA TRP A 118 -7.92 -0.69 -19.95
C TRP A 118 -8.14 0.81 -20.08
N LYS A 119 -8.32 1.48 -18.95
CA LYS A 119 -8.42 2.94 -18.92
C LYS A 119 -7.06 3.57 -19.11
N TRP A 120 -6.02 3.01 -18.50
CA TRP A 120 -4.65 3.50 -18.64
C TRP A 120 -4.16 3.42 -20.08
N ASP A 121 -4.40 2.30 -20.77
CA ASP A 121 -4.05 2.08 -22.19
C ASP A 121 -4.64 3.14 -23.13
N ARG A 122 -5.73 3.82 -22.72
CA ARG A 122 -6.35 4.90 -23.51
C ARG A 122 -5.77 6.28 -23.25
N VAL A 123 -5.10 6.49 -22.12
CA VAL A 123 -4.64 7.81 -21.65
C VAL A 123 -3.13 7.96 -21.76
N SER A 124 -2.39 6.86 -21.74
CA SER A 124 -0.93 6.83 -21.92
C SER A 124 -0.49 7.14 -23.35
#